data_AF-A0A497XNJ6-F1
#
_entry.id   AF-A0A497XNJ6-F1
#
_cell.length_a   1.000
_cell.length_b   1.000
_cell.length_c   1.000
_cell.angle_alpha   90.00
_cell.angle_beta   90.00
_cell.angle_gamma   90.00
#
_symmetry.space_group_name_H-M   'P 1'
#
loop_
_entity.id
_entity.type
_entity.pdbx_description
1 polymer ?
#
loop_
_entity_poly.entity_id
_entity_poly.type
_entity_poly.pdbx_seq_one_letter_code
_entity_poly.pdbx_strand_id
1 'polypeptide(L)' 'MARLVKCTEKGPYKLEAGGEAYYICRCGLSKEQPFCDGSHKKTRDEEDGKLYIYDEKGRVEIVI' A
#
# COMPACT_ATOMS: atom_id res chain seq x y z
N MET A 1 -11.55 6.66 18.49
CA MET A 1 -12.35 5.92 17.50
C MET A 1 -11.42 5.34 16.46
N ALA A 2 -11.50 4.06 16.16
CA ALA A 2 -10.72 3.44 15.08
C ALA A 2 -11.57 3.38 13.81
N ARG A 3 -10.93 3.56 12.65
CA ARG A 3 -11.53 3.38 11.32
C ARG A 3 -10.66 2.43 10.52
N LEU A 4 -11.27 1.52 9.77
CA LEU A 4 -10.58 0.67 8.82
C LEU A 4 -10.58 1.36 7.46
N VAL A 5 -9.39 1.58 6.88
CA VAL A 5 -9.23 2.12 5.53
C VAL A 5 -8.73 0.98 4.64
N LYS A 6 -9.57 0.55 3.70
CA LYS A 6 -9.22 -0.49 2.74
C LYS A 6 -8.38 0.12 1.61
N CYS A 7 -7.15 -0.33 1.46
CA CYS A 7 -6.34 -0.06 0.28
C CYS A 7 -6.51 -1.24 -0.70
N THR A 8 -6.82 -0.95 -1.96
CA THR A 8 -7.03 -1.98 -3.01
C THR A 8 -5.92 -1.99 -4.05
N GLU A 9 -5.04 -0.99 -4.04
CA GLU A 9 -4.02 -0.78 -5.05
C GLU A 9 -2.70 -1.40 -4.60
N LYS A 10 -2.03 -2.11 -5.49
CA LYS A 10 -0.78 -2.84 -5.18
C LYS A 10 0.48 -2.04 -5.57
N GLY A 11 0.34 -0.77 -5.95
CA GLY A 11 1.44 0.05 -6.47
C GLY A 11 1.20 1.56 -6.39
N PRO A 12 2.22 2.38 -6.68
CA PRO A 12 2.10 3.83 -6.62
C PRO A 12 1.42 4.43 -7.85
N TYR A 13 0.87 5.64 -7.69
CA TYR A 13 0.44 6.49 -8.80
C TYR A 13 1.56 7.43 -9.21
N LYS A 14 1.88 7.46 -10.50
CA LYS A 14 2.86 8.38 -11.07
C LYS A 14 2.19 9.73 -11.32
N LEU A 15 2.69 10.78 -10.67
CA LEU A 15 2.24 12.15 -10.81
C LEU A 15 3.38 12.98 -11.44
N GLU A 16 3.11 13.59 -12.58
CA GLU A 16 4.05 14.52 -13.24
C GLU A 16 3.72 15.95 -12.81
N ALA A 17 4.66 16.65 -12.22
CA ALA A 17 4.49 18.04 -11.79
C ALA A 17 5.80 18.82 -11.97
N GLY A 18 5.75 19.97 -12.66
CA GLY A 18 6.93 20.83 -12.84
C GLY A 18 8.07 20.20 -13.66
N GLY A 19 7.81 19.13 -14.43
CA GLY A 19 8.83 18.40 -15.18
C GLY A 19 9.52 17.29 -14.39
N GLU A 20 9.07 17.02 -13.16
CA GLU A 20 9.54 15.92 -12.32
C GLU A 20 8.43 14.88 -12.09
N ALA A 21 8.84 13.62 -11.96
CA ALA A 21 7.95 12.51 -11.66
C ALA A 21 7.94 12.18 -10.17
N TYR A 22 6.77 12.27 -9.55
CA TYR A 22 6.50 11.89 -8.17
C TYR A 22 5.74 10.56 -8.14
N TYR A 23 6.04 9.71 -7.16
CA TYR A 23 5.34 8.42 -6.99
C TYR A 23 4.55 8.45 -5.69
N ILE A 24 3.23 8.55 -5.79
CA ILE A 24 2.32 8.64 -4.66
C ILE A 24 1.92 7.23 -4.22
N CYS A 25 2.09 6.93 -2.94
CA CYS A 25 1.74 5.64 -2.37
C CYS A 25 0.22 5.41 -2.42
N ARG A 26 -0.20 4.26 -2.96
CA ARG A 26 -1.60 3.80 -2.89
C ARG A 26 -1.77 2.42 -2.23
N CYS A 27 -0.67 1.75 -1.91
CA CYS A 27 -0.68 0.46 -1.21
C CYS A 27 -0.90 0.58 0.31
N GLY A 28 -0.75 1.78 0.88
CA GLY A 28 -0.94 2.02 2.32
C GLY A 28 0.23 1.61 3.22
N LEU A 29 1.26 0.92 2.70
CA LEU A 29 2.37 0.37 3.49
C LEU A 29 3.63 1.25 3.58
N SER A 30 3.64 2.39 2.87
CA SER A 30 4.82 3.26 2.88
C SER A 30 5.04 3.90 4.26
N LYS A 31 6.30 4.02 4.67
CA LYS A 31 6.74 4.77 5.85
C LYS A 31 7.00 6.25 5.55
N GLU A 32 6.99 6.64 4.28
CA GLU A 32 7.28 7.99 3.79
C GLU A 32 6.04 8.62 3.12
N GLN A 33 4.84 8.28 3.61
CA GLN A 33 3.60 8.83 3.06
C GLN A 33 3.64 10.37 2.99
N PRO A 34 3.14 10.98 1.89
CA PRO A 34 2.33 10.38 0.83
C PRO A 34 3.13 9.68 -0.28
N PHE A 35 4.46 9.69 -0.23
CA PHE A 35 5.31 9.17 -1.28
C PHE A 35 5.52 7.66 -1.19
N CYS A 36 5.95 7.06 -2.28
CA CYS A 36 6.25 5.64 -2.37
C CYS A 36 7.72 5.36 -2.03
N ASP A 37 7.95 4.61 -0.96
CA ASP A 37 9.26 4.11 -0.52
C ASP A 37 9.60 2.70 -1.08
N GLY A 38 8.73 2.13 -1.92
CA GLY A 38 8.88 0.79 -2.47
C GLY A 38 8.26 -0.34 -1.63
N SER A 39 7.65 -0.04 -0.48
CA SER A 39 6.99 -1.05 0.37
C SER A 39 5.86 -1.82 -0.32
N HIS A 40 5.29 -1.26 -1.39
CA HIS A 40 4.28 -1.91 -2.25
C HIS A 40 4.74 -3.26 -2.83
N LYS A 41 6.05 -3.55 -2.86
CA LYS A 41 6.55 -4.86 -3.31
C LYS A 41 6.00 -6.02 -2.45
N LYS A 42 5.64 -5.76 -1.20
CA LYS A 42 5.05 -6.73 -0.26
C LYS A 42 3.60 -7.12 -0.58
N THR A 43 2.94 -6.42 -1.51
CA THR A 43 1.54 -6.64 -1.88
C THR A 43 1.40 -7.34 -3.24
N ARG A 44 2.50 -7.70 -3.91
CA ARG A 44 2.48 -8.22 -5.30
C ARG A 44 1.87 -9.61 -5.43
N ASP A 45 1.99 -10.41 -4.38
CA ASP A 45 1.49 -11.79 -4.27
C ASP A 45 0.15 -11.87 -3.51
N GLU A 46 -0.48 -10.74 -3.20
CA GLU A 46 -1.83 -10.73 -2.65
C GLU A 46 -2.83 -11.27 -3.67
N GLU A 47 -3.65 -12.21 -3.25
CA GLU A 47 -4.71 -12.77 -4.08
C GLU A 47 -5.97 -11.89 -4.01
N ASP A 48 -6.68 -11.83 -5.13
CA ASP A 48 -7.92 -11.07 -5.20
C ASP A 48 -9.01 -11.76 -4.35
N GLY A 49 -9.75 -10.96 -3.57
CA GLY A 49 -10.79 -11.45 -2.67
C GLY A 49 -10.31 -11.83 -1.27
N LYS A 50 -8.98 -11.88 -1.03
CA LYS A 50 -8.41 -12.06 0.31
C LYS A 50 -8.17 -10.73 1.03
N LEU A 51 -8.14 -10.77 2.36
CA LEU A 51 -7.80 -9.63 3.20
C LEU A 51 -6.50 -9.88 3.93
N TYR A 52 -5.57 -8.93 3.85
CA TYR A 52 -4.28 -8.99 4.52
C TYR A 52 -4.16 -7.82 5.52
N ILE A 53 -3.69 -8.12 6.73
CA ILE A 53 -3.29 -7.12 7.73
C ILE A 53 -1.77 -7.09 7.76
N TYR A 54 -1.23 -5.87 7.79
CA TYR A 54 0.19 -5.59 7.96
C TYR A 54 0.40 -4.92 9.30
N ASP A 55 1.21 -5.53 10.16
CA ASP A 55 1.63 -4.98 11.45
C ASP A 55 3.16 -5.06 11.62
N GLU A 56 3.65 -4.75 12.82
CA GLU A 56 5.09 -4.82 13.14
C GLU A 56 5.64 -6.25 13.10
N LYS A 57 4.80 -7.27 13.29
CA LYS A 57 5.16 -8.68 13.28
C LYS A 57 5.15 -9.28 11.88
N GLY A 58 4.45 -8.66 10.93
CA GLY A 58 4.48 -9.02 9.52
C GLY A 58 3.12 -8.93 8.84
N ARG A 59 2.91 -9.82 7.86
CA ARG A 59 1.68 -9.94 7.09
C ARG A 59 0.88 -11.14 7.59
N VAL A 60 -0.41 -10.94 7.85
CA VAL A 60 -1.36 -11.99 8.24
C VAL A 60 -2.57 -11.95 7.28
N GLU A 61 -2.94 -13.10 6.71
CA GLU A 61 -4.21 -13.26 5.99
C GLU A 61 -5.36 -13.39 7.00
N ILE A 62 -6.40 -12.58 6.84
CA ILE A 62 -7.63 -12.74 7.62
C ILE A 62 -8.50 -13.78 6.91
N VAL A 63 -8.68 -14.93 7.55
CA VAL A 63 -9.68 -15.92 7.16
C VAL A 63 -10.96 -15.58 7.92
N ILE A 64 -11.95 -15.03 7.22
CA ILE A 64 -13.28 -14.71 7.76
C ILE A 64 -14.18 -15.94 7.65
#